data_AF-A0A6A5QE88-F1
#
_entry.id   AF-A0A6A5QE88-F1
#
_cell.length_a   1.000
_cell.length_b   1.000
_cell.length_c   1.000
_cell.angle_alpha   90.00
_cell.angle_beta   90.00
_cell.angle_gamma   90.00
#
_symmetry.space_group_name_H-M   'P 1'
#
loop_
_entity.id
_entity.type
_entity.pdbx_description
1 polymer ?
#
loop_
_entity_poly.entity_id
_entity_poly.type
_entity_poly.pdbx_seq_one_letter_code
_entity_poly.pdbx_strand_id
1 'polypeptide(L)'
;MSDEDIRFLDVGVTAFGLYASDYEFNASNLVLAALPDIIPLPGGRTHLRILKYPEISVTFESVSAAVTEIWNTPSAKWATNLAELNSENTECRKPWKTLCQPDIVLHIGQMRSFAGYSFEKLANRDGYVRKDLDNKIPETSPHPQEKGKWVERKFASNDEILYPAIDIDEVAAKVKAALPDALIRASIDAGRFVCEYTFYSSLAELEIRGQKTKQALFLHVPAKASPEDIKRGVTVVKAYLAAVLGEL
;
A
#
# COMPACT_ATOMS: atom_id res chain seq x y z
N MET A 1 23.99 13.53 27.88
CA MET A 1 23.40 13.33 26.55
C MET A 1 21.93 13.03 26.81
N SER A 2 21.05 13.97 26.51
CA SER A 2 19.61 13.82 26.75
C SER A 2 19.04 12.80 25.77
N ASP A 3 18.18 11.90 26.25
CA ASP A 3 17.28 11.10 25.42
C ASP A 3 16.39 12.06 24.60
N GLU A 4 16.81 12.38 23.37
CA GLU A 4 15.95 13.05 22.40
C GLU A 4 14.83 12.06 22.04
N ASP A 5 13.56 12.46 22.26
CA ASP A 5 12.38 11.61 22.10
C ASP A 5 12.33 10.97 20.70
N ILE A 6 12.47 9.63 20.63
CA ILE A 6 12.21 8.84 19.43
C ILE A 6 10.75 9.07 18.99
N ARG A 7 10.56 9.49 17.74
CA ARG A 7 9.24 9.68 17.14
C ARG A 7 8.78 8.41 16.44
N PHE A 8 7.56 7.97 16.71
CA PHE A 8 6.91 6.89 15.97
C PHE A 8 5.97 7.45 14.90
N LEU A 9 6.02 6.86 13.70
CA LEU A 9 5.10 7.12 12.60
C LEU A 9 4.38 5.82 12.22
N ASP A 10 3.06 5.86 12.11
CA ASP A 10 2.25 4.69 11.76
C ASP A 10 2.16 4.51 10.24
N VAL A 11 2.57 3.33 9.77
CA VAL A 11 2.48 2.92 8.37
C VAL A 11 1.60 1.68 8.28
N GLY A 12 0.43 1.82 7.67
CA GLY A 12 -0.42 0.69 7.32
C GLY A 12 0.15 -0.03 6.11
N VAL A 13 0.23 -1.35 6.14
CA VAL A 13 0.69 -2.14 4.99
C VAL A 13 -0.30 -3.25 4.68
N THR A 14 -0.70 -3.34 3.42
CA THR A 14 -1.65 -4.36 2.95
C THR A 14 -1.00 -5.25 1.91
N ALA A 15 -1.51 -6.47 1.78
CA ALA A 15 -1.12 -7.42 0.74
C ALA A 15 -2.32 -8.24 0.28
N PHE A 16 -2.16 -8.91 -0.86
CA PHE A 16 -3.19 -9.76 -1.45
C PHE A 16 -2.95 -11.23 -1.18
N GLY A 17 -4.05 -11.97 -1.16
CA GLY A 17 -4.05 -13.43 -1.13
C GLY A 17 -3.76 -14.08 -2.47
N LEU A 18 -3.97 -15.39 -2.52
CA LEU A 18 -3.77 -16.16 -3.74
C LEU A 18 -4.73 -15.68 -4.84
N TYR A 19 -4.19 -15.52 -6.05
CA TYR A 19 -4.97 -15.12 -7.23
C TYR A 19 -5.79 -16.28 -7.82
N ALA A 20 -5.34 -17.51 -7.63
CA ALA A 20 -6.01 -18.71 -8.11
C ALA A 20 -5.52 -19.91 -7.28
N SER A 21 -6.32 -20.98 -7.23
CA SER A 21 -6.03 -22.16 -6.41
C SER A 21 -4.77 -22.93 -6.83
N ASP A 22 -4.30 -22.72 -8.07
CA ASP A 22 -3.06 -23.27 -8.61
C ASP A 22 -1.83 -22.41 -8.32
N TYR A 23 -1.99 -21.26 -7.65
CA TYR A 23 -0.87 -20.39 -7.28
C TYR A 23 -0.39 -20.80 -5.89
N GLU A 24 0.87 -21.21 -5.80
CA GLU A 24 1.46 -21.68 -4.54
C GLU A 24 1.71 -20.55 -3.53
N PHE A 25 1.85 -19.31 -4.01
CA PHE A 25 2.13 -18.15 -3.17
C PHE A 25 1.68 -16.83 -3.80
N ASN A 26 1.58 -15.81 -2.94
CA ASN A 26 1.59 -14.42 -3.33
C ASN A 26 2.73 -13.68 -2.61
N ALA A 27 3.73 -13.23 -3.38
CA ALA A 27 4.93 -12.57 -2.86
C ALA A 27 4.60 -11.31 -2.06
N SER A 28 3.49 -10.61 -2.34
CA SER A 28 3.09 -9.46 -1.53
C SER A 28 2.83 -9.84 -0.08
N ASN A 29 2.15 -10.97 0.15
CA ASN A 29 1.83 -11.43 1.49
C ASN A 29 3.09 -11.95 2.20
N LEU A 30 3.95 -12.71 1.49
CA LEU A 30 5.22 -13.17 2.05
C LEU A 30 6.13 -12.00 2.47
N VAL A 31 6.21 -10.94 1.66
CA VAL A 31 6.98 -9.73 2.02
C VAL A 31 6.35 -9.01 3.21
N LEU A 32 5.01 -8.83 3.24
CA LEU A 32 4.31 -8.21 4.37
C LEU A 32 4.56 -8.97 5.67
N ALA A 33 4.43 -10.30 5.65
CA ALA A 33 4.65 -11.16 6.81
C ALA A 33 6.10 -11.04 7.34
N ALA A 34 7.08 -10.88 6.44
CA ALA A 34 8.49 -10.74 6.78
C ALA A 34 8.91 -9.32 7.20
N LEU A 35 8.05 -8.31 7.09
CA LEU A 35 8.37 -6.96 7.57
C LEU A 35 8.52 -6.96 9.10
N PRO A 36 9.55 -6.30 9.65
CA PRO A 36 9.63 -6.09 11.08
C PRO A 36 8.55 -5.09 11.51
N ASP A 37 8.06 -5.22 12.75
CA ASP A 37 6.99 -4.36 13.26
C ASP A 37 7.48 -2.92 13.53
N ILE A 38 8.79 -2.75 13.75
CA ILE A 38 9.45 -1.46 13.88
C ILE A 38 10.61 -1.36 12.89
N ILE A 39 10.63 -0.29 12.10
CA ILE A 39 11.72 0.05 11.19
C ILE A 39 12.36 1.37 11.64
N PRO A 40 13.58 1.35 12.20
CA PRO A 40 14.33 2.58 12.43
C PRO A 40 14.74 3.19 11.08
N LEU A 41 14.47 4.48 10.88
CA LEU A 41 14.96 5.21 9.71
C LEU A 41 16.45 5.58 9.87
N PRO A 42 17.20 5.73 8.77
CA PRO A 42 18.62 6.11 8.79
C PRO A 42 18.95 7.35 9.64
N GLY A 43 18.06 8.34 9.70
CA GLY A 43 18.22 9.54 10.54
C GLY A 43 18.16 9.29 12.06
N GLY A 44 17.81 8.08 12.50
CA GLY A 44 17.89 7.60 13.89
C GLY A 44 16.85 8.18 14.86
N ARG A 45 16.11 9.22 14.47
CA ARG A 45 15.10 9.89 15.31
C ARG A 45 13.66 9.43 15.06
N THR A 46 13.40 8.85 13.89
CA THR A 46 12.07 8.42 13.46
C THR A 46 12.04 6.91 13.27
N HIS A 47 11.10 6.26 13.94
CA HIS A 47 10.82 4.83 13.79
C HIS A 47 9.45 4.65 13.13
N LEU A 48 9.38 3.81 12.11
CA LEU A 48 8.11 3.40 11.52
C LEU A 48 7.53 2.25 12.33
N ARG A 49 6.28 2.36 12.75
CA ARG A 49 5.51 1.25 13.26
C ARG A 49 4.66 0.69 12.13
N ILE A 50 4.88 -0.58 11.80
CA ILE A 50 4.21 -1.26 10.70
C ILE A 50 2.93 -1.92 11.20
N LEU A 51 1.80 -1.39 10.76
CA LEU A 51 0.48 -1.93 11.03
C LEU A 51 0.11 -2.88 9.88
N LYS A 52 0.10 -4.18 10.15
CA LYS A 52 -0.11 -5.22 9.12
C LYS A 52 -1.61 -5.47 8.96
N TYR A 53 -2.14 -5.23 7.76
CA TYR A 53 -3.54 -5.52 7.46
C TYR A 53 -3.69 -7.02 7.16
N PRO A 54 -4.82 -7.65 7.54
CA PRO A 54 -5.12 -9.00 7.09
C PRO A 54 -5.06 -9.12 5.56
N GLU A 55 -4.81 -10.33 5.08
CA GLU A 55 -4.81 -10.61 3.65
C GLU A 55 -6.12 -10.15 2.98
N ILE A 56 -5.99 -9.44 1.86
CA ILE A 56 -7.14 -9.02 1.04
C ILE A 56 -7.35 -10.06 -0.08
N SER A 57 -8.54 -10.66 -0.13
CA SER A 57 -8.94 -11.53 -1.22
C SER A 57 -8.88 -10.79 -2.56
N VAL A 58 -8.52 -11.49 -3.62
CA VAL A 58 -8.36 -10.92 -4.96
C VAL A 58 -9.72 -10.75 -5.67
N THR A 59 -10.62 -9.97 -5.03
CA THR A 59 -11.92 -9.56 -5.59
C THR A 59 -12.14 -8.06 -5.42
N PHE A 60 -12.83 -7.44 -6.37
CA PHE A 60 -13.14 -6.00 -6.34
C PHE A 60 -14.01 -5.64 -5.12
N GLU A 61 -14.90 -6.55 -4.73
CA GLU A 61 -15.75 -6.42 -3.54
C GLU A 61 -14.92 -6.42 -2.25
N SER A 62 -13.99 -7.37 -2.10
CA SER A 62 -13.10 -7.44 -0.92
C SER A 62 -12.19 -6.22 -0.83
N VAL A 63 -11.65 -5.76 -1.96
CA VAL A 63 -10.87 -4.51 -2.01
C VAL A 63 -11.71 -3.32 -1.58
N SER A 64 -12.93 -3.18 -2.10
CA SER A 64 -13.81 -2.06 -1.75
C SER A 64 -14.10 -2.01 -0.26
N ALA A 65 -14.38 -3.17 0.35
CA ALA A 65 -14.60 -3.29 1.78
C ALA A 65 -13.33 -2.95 2.58
N ALA A 66 -12.19 -3.52 2.20
CA ALA A 66 -10.90 -3.29 2.87
C ALA A 66 -10.48 -1.82 2.81
N VAL A 67 -10.50 -1.19 1.63
CA VAL A 67 -10.12 0.21 1.45
C VAL A 67 -11.04 1.15 2.24
N THR A 68 -12.35 0.88 2.25
CA THR A 68 -13.29 1.66 3.08
C THR A 68 -12.92 1.55 4.56
N GLU A 69 -12.59 0.34 5.04
CA GLU A 69 -12.20 0.11 6.42
C GLU A 69 -10.85 0.74 6.78
N ILE A 70 -9.84 0.60 5.92
CA ILE A 70 -8.49 1.13 6.08
C ILE A 70 -8.50 2.64 6.37
N TRP A 71 -9.37 3.37 5.66
CA TRP A 71 -9.48 4.83 5.77
C TRP A 71 -10.56 5.29 6.75
N ASN A 72 -11.33 4.37 7.33
CA ASN A 72 -12.27 4.66 8.43
C ASN A 72 -11.53 4.94 9.73
N THR A 73 -12.13 5.80 10.55
CA THR A 73 -11.57 6.18 11.85
C THR A 73 -12.57 5.87 12.96
N PRO A 74 -12.26 4.94 13.89
CA PRO A 74 -11.12 4.01 13.88
C PRO A 74 -11.32 2.82 12.93
N SER A 75 -10.25 2.29 12.34
CA SER A 75 -10.25 0.94 11.73
C SER A 75 -10.08 -0.11 12.83
N ALA A 76 -10.98 -1.10 12.83
CA ALA A 76 -10.89 -2.20 13.78
C ALA A 76 -9.63 -3.05 13.53
N LYS A 77 -9.24 -3.28 12.27
CA LYS A 77 -8.07 -4.10 11.94
C LYS A 77 -6.77 -3.43 12.36
N TRP A 78 -6.63 -2.11 12.18
CA TRP A 78 -5.48 -1.37 12.69
C TRP A 78 -5.41 -1.40 14.21
N ALA A 79 -6.54 -1.29 14.90
CA ALA A 79 -6.59 -1.37 16.36
C ALA A 79 -6.21 -2.76 16.88
N THR A 80 -6.70 -3.84 16.25
CA THR A 80 -6.35 -5.22 16.62
C THR A 80 -4.86 -5.46 16.47
N ASN A 81 -4.27 -5.12 15.32
CA ASN A 81 -2.84 -5.35 15.12
C ASN A 81 -1.99 -4.51 16.08
N LEU A 82 -2.36 -3.26 16.35
CA LEU A 82 -1.66 -2.44 17.35
C LEU A 82 -1.76 -3.03 18.77
N ALA A 83 -2.90 -3.62 19.14
CA ALA A 83 -3.07 -4.27 20.44
C ALA A 83 -2.17 -5.51 20.57
N GLU A 84 -2.05 -6.31 19.52
CA GLU A 84 -1.13 -7.46 19.46
C GLU A 84 0.32 -7.02 19.67
N LEU A 85 0.78 -6.00 18.91
CA LEU A 85 2.13 -5.43 19.04
C LEU A 85 2.43 -4.92 20.46
N ASN A 86 1.47 -4.29 21.11
CA ASN A 86 1.63 -3.77 22.47
C ASN A 86 1.64 -4.86 23.54
N SER A 87 0.94 -5.98 23.30
CA SER A 87 0.93 -7.11 24.24
C SER A 87 2.28 -7.83 24.31
N GLU A 88 3.07 -7.77 23.24
CA GLU A 88 4.39 -8.39 23.13
C GLU A 88 5.53 -7.47 23.58
N ASN A 89 5.30 -6.16 23.67
CA ASN A 89 6.34 -5.15 23.91
C ASN A 89 6.14 -4.39 25.23
N THR A 90 6.68 -4.92 26.33
CA THR A 90 6.46 -4.45 27.71
C THR A 90 7.19 -3.15 28.09
N GLU A 91 8.10 -2.64 27.26
CA GLU A 91 8.96 -1.49 27.59
C GLU A 91 8.38 -0.12 27.17
N CYS A 92 7.32 -0.10 26.37
CA CYS A 92 6.87 1.11 25.67
C CYS A 92 5.62 1.75 26.34
N ARG A 93 5.83 2.40 27.49
CA ARG A 93 4.83 2.92 28.45
C ARG A 93 4.19 4.30 28.16
N LYS A 94 4.12 4.79 26.92
CA LYS A 94 3.26 5.97 26.62
C LYS A 94 1.90 5.45 26.14
N PRO A 95 0.74 5.90 26.71
CA PRO A 95 -0.57 5.45 26.26
C PRO A 95 -0.76 5.88 24.80
N TRP A 96 -0.59 4.93 23.89
CA TRP A 96 -0.67 5.13 22.46
C TRP A 96 -2.06 5.66 22.12
N LYS A 97 -2.13 6.73 21.31
CA LYS A 97 -3.37 7.38 20.86
C LYS A 97 -4.44 6.33 20.53
N THR A 98 -5.63 6.50 21.11
CA THR A 98 -6.85 5.69 20.91
C THR A 98 -7.40 5.67 19.47
N LEU A 99 -6.70 6.27 18.50
CA LEU A 99 -7.11 6.39 17.11
C LEU A 99 -5.97 5.85 16.23
N CYS A 100 -5.97 4.54 16.00
CA CYS A 100 -5.02 3.87 15.11
C CYS A 100 -5.40 4.19 13.66
N GLN A 101 -4.86 5.28 13.12
CA GLN A 101 -5.08 5.66 11.73
C GLN A 101 -3.73 6.01 11.11
N PRO A 102 -3.16 5.14 10.26
CA PRO A 102 -1.84 5.38 9.70
C PRO A 102 -1.81 6.65 8.85
N ASP A 103 -0.67 7.35 8.88
CA ASP A 103 -0.42 8.52 8.04
C ASP A 103 -0.07 8.10 6.60
N ILE A 104 0.51 6.92 6.45
CA ILE A 104 0.88 6.32 5.17
C ILE A 104 0.27 4.92 5.10
N VAL A 105 -0.40 4.61 3.99
CA VAL A 105 -0.77 3.23 3.65
C VAL A 105 0.01 2.80 2.41
N LEU A 106 0.81 1.74 2.56
CA LEU A 106 1.52 1.09 1.47
C LEU A 106 0.78 -0.21 1.09
N HIS A 107 0.22 -0.24 -0.11
CA HIS A 107 -0.31 -1.46 -0.69
C HIS A 107 0.79 -2.21 -1.44
N ILE A 108 0.92 -3.51 -1.18
CA ILE A 108 1.87 -4.37 -1.88
C ILE A 108 1.10 -5.35 -2.77
N GLY A 109 1.44 -5.41 -4.05
CA GLY A 109 0.89 -6.35 -5.02
C GLY A 109 1.98 -7.20 -5.67
N GLN A 110 1.66 -8.41 -6.11
CA GLN A 110 2.59 -9.23 -6.88
C GLN A 110 2.41 -8.98 -8.38
N MET A 111 3.53 -8.74 -9.08
CA MET A 111 3.57 -8.63 -10.54
C MET A 111 4.37 -9.79 -11.15
N ARG A 112 3.78 -10.49 -12.11
CA ARG A 112 4.43 -11.60 -12.84
C ARG A 112 5.11 -11.16 -14.14
N SER A 113 4.61 -10.10 -14.77
CA SER A 113 5.11 -9.61 -16.06
C SER A 113 6.39 -8.78 -15.96
N PHE A 114 6.84 -8.46 -14.75
CA PHE A 114 8.06 -7.72 -14.49
C PHE A 114 8.86 -8.39 -13.37
N ALA A 115 10.17 -8.56 -13.59
CA ALA A 115 11.04 -9.28 -12.66
C ALA A 115 11.61 -8.41 -11.53
N GLY A 116 11.26 -7.13 -11.49
CA GLY A 116 11.72 -6.16 -10.49
C GLY A 116 10.58 -5.56 -9.67
N TYR A 117 10.87 -4.42 -9.05
CA TYR A 117 9.96 -3.67 -8.19
C TYR A 117 9.42 -2.44 -8.93
N SER A 118 8.10 -2.23 -8.90
CA SER A 118 7.46 -1.06 -9.52
C SER A 118 6.81 -0.20 -8.46
N PHE A 119 7.19 1.07 -8.39
CA PHE A 119 6.52 2.07 -7.56
C PHE A 119 5.49 2.76 -8.43
N GLU A 120 4.21 2.64 -8.10
CA GLU A 120 3.14 3.16 -8.96
C GLU A 120 2.95 4.66 -8.75
N LYS A 121 2.98 5.40 -9.86
CA LYS A 121 2.95 6.88 -9.90
C LYS A 121 1.56 7.44 -10.03
N LEU A 122 0.63 6.65 -10.56
CA LEU A 122 -0.73 7.05 -10.82
C LEU A 122 -1.63 5.83 -10.79
N ALA A 123 -2.92 6.08 -10.61
CA ALA A 123 -3.94 5.07 -10.68
C ALA A 123 -5.10 5.52 -11.56
N ASN A 124 -5.80 4.57 -12.17
CA ASN A 124 -6.86 4.87 -13.14
C ASN A 124 -8.22 4.37 -12.65
N ARG A 125 -9.23 5.23 -12.80
CA ARG A 125 -10.62 4.94 -12.40
C ARG A 125 -11.27 3.88 -13.27
N ASP A 126 -10.94 3.88 -14.55
CA ASP A 126 -11.72 3.19 -15.58
C ASP A 126 -10.87 2.17 -16.37
N GLY A 127 -11.54 1.37 -17.21
CA GLY A 127 -10.89 0.42 -18.11
C GLY A 127 -10.72 -0.99 -17.55
N TYR A 128 -11.38 -1.33 -16.44
CA TYR A 128 -11.38 -2.67 -15.88
C TYR A 128 -12.20 -3.65 -16.73
N VAL A 129 -11.50 -4.47 -17.51
CA VAL A 129 -12.11 -5.53 -18.35
C VAL A 129 -11.83 -6.94 -17.83
N ARG A 130 -10.81 -7.08 -16.97
CA ARG A 130 -10.40 -8.37 -16.41
C ARG A 130 -11.27 -8.71 -15.21
N LYS A 131 -11.85 -9.90 -15.26
CA LYS A 131 -12.68 -10.42 -14.17
C LYS A 131 -11.82 -10.92 -13.00
N ASP A 132 -12.33 -10.73 -11.79
CA ASP A 132 -11.74 -11.19 -10.54
C ASP A 132 -12.08 -12.66 -10.21
N LEU A 133 -11.73 -13.09 -8.99
CA LEU A 133 -11.99 -14.44 -8.51
C LEU A 133 -13.49 -14.79 -8.42
N ASP A 134 -14.36 -13.78 -8.32
CA ASP A 134 -15.82 -13.95 -8.33
C ASP A 134 -16.41 -13.79 -9.74
N ASN A 135 -15.56 -13.75 -10.77
CA ASN A 135 -15.94 -13.54 -12.16
C ASN A 135 -16.65 -12.17 -12.39
N LYS A 136 -16.33 -11.16 -11.57
CA LYS A 136 -16.89 -9.81 -11.60
C LYS A 136 -15.87 -8.78 -12.10
N ILE A 137 -16.38 -7.64 -12.58
CA ILE A 137 -15.64 -6.39 -12.80
C ILE A 137 -16.28 -5.30 -11.92
N PRO A 138 -15.60 -4.16 -11.67
CA PRO A 138 -16.23 -3.03 -10.97
C PRO A 138 -17.51 -2.60 -11.68
N GLU A 139 -18.51 -2.22 -10.90
CA GLU A 139 -19.75 -1.70 -11.44
C GLU A 139 -19.51 -0.36 -12.14
N THR A 140 -20.20 -0.13 -13.24
CA THR A 140 -20.10 1.13 -13.98
C THR A 140 -21.45 1.86 -14.04
N SER A 141 -21.38 3.18 -14.17
CA SER A 141 -22.52 4.07 -14.38
C SER A 141 -22.19 5.16 -15.41
N PRO A 142 -23.19 5.82 -16.02
CA PRO A 142 -22.92 6.99 -16.86
C PRO A 142 -22.15 8.08 -16.10
N HIS A 143 -21.19 8.72 -16.76
CA HIS A 143 -20.42 9.82 -16.19
C HIS A 143 -21.36 10.99 -15.87
N PRO A 144 -21.27 11.61 -14.67
CA PRO A 144 -22.22 12.63 -14.26
C PRO A 144 -22.21 13.90 -15.14
N GLN A 145 -21.07 14.25 -15.74
CA GLN A 145 -20.87 15.43 -16.58
C GLN A 145 -20.57 15.12 -18.06
N GLU A 146 -20.09 13.92 -18.40
CA GLU A 146 -19.70 13.55 -19.77
C GLU A 146 -20.71 12.58 -20.40
N LYS A 147 -21.61 13.10 -21.25
CA LYS A 147 -22.66 12.28 -21.90
C LYS A 147 -22.03 11.18 -22.77
N GLY A 148 -22.44 9.94 -22.53
CA GLY A 148 -22.02 8.76 -23.31
C GLY A 148 -20.75 8.06 -22.78
N LYS A 149 -20.08 8.64 -21.77
CA LYS A 149 -18.98 7.99 -21.06
C LYS A 149 -19.53 7.16 -19.90
N TRP A 150 -18.98 5.96 -19.69
CA TRP A 150 -19.29 5.09 -18.55
C TRP A 150 -18.05 4.99 -17.67
N VAL A 151 -18.26 5.07 -16.36
CA VAL A 151 -17.19 5.18 -15.36
C VAL A 151 -17.47 4.24 -14.21
N GLU A 152 -16.44 3.90 -13.44
CA GLU A 152 -16.63 3.17 -12.18
C GLU A 152 -17.63 3.92 -11.27
N ARG A 153 -18.65 3.20 -10.80
CA ARG A 153 -19.84 3.77 -10.15
C ARG A 153 -19.48 4.47 -8.84
N LYS A 154 -18.64 3.85 -8.00
CA LYS A 154 -18.31 4.37 -6.66
C LYS A 154 -17.58 5.70 -6.74
N PHE A 155 -16.73 5.89 -7.73
CA PHE A 155 -15.85 7.05 -7.89
C PHE A 155 -16.20 7.91 -9.11
N ALA A 156 -17.46 7.88 -9.56
CA ALA A 156 -17.92 8.59 -10.75
C ALA A 156 -17.69 10.12 -10.71
N SER A 157 -17.52 10.70 -9.52
CA SER A 157 -17.23 12.12 -9.31
C SER A 157 -15.74 12.46 -9.17
N ASN A 158 -14.85 11.47 -9.04
CA ASN A 158 -13.41 11.67 -8.96
C ASN A 158 -12.78 11.79 -10.36
N ASP A 159 -11.58 12.36 -10.43
CA ASP A 159 -10.80 12.44 -11.65
C ASP A 159 -10.46 11.04 -12.20
N GLU A 160 -10.39 10.91 -13.53
CA GLU A 160 -10.11 9.63 -14.19
C GLU A 160 -8.74 9.04 -13.80
N ILE A 161 -7.77 9.92 -13.49
CA ILE A 161 -6.42 9.55 -13.08
C ILE A 161 -6.09 10.28 -11.78
N LEU A 162 -5.69 9.52 -10.77
CA LEU A 162 -5.24 10.05 -9.49
C LEU A 162 -3.75 9.79 -9.28
N TYR A 163 -3.10 10.66 -8.52
CA TYR A 163 -1.67 10.62 -8.21
C TYR A 163 -1.47 10.63 -6.69
N PRO A 164 -0.47 9.90 -6.16
CA PRO A 164 -0.02 10.13 -4.80
C PRO A 164 0.57 11.55 -4.70
N ALA A 165 0.55 12.14 -3.51
CA ALA A 165 1.10 13.49 -3.30
C ALA A 165 2.63 13.53 -3.21
N ILE A 166 3.30 12.41 -3.51
CA ILE A 166 4.74 12.21 -3.46
C ILE A 166 5.27 12.06 -4.88
N ASP A 167 6.42 12.68 -5.18
CA ASP A 167 7.13 12.46 -6.45
C ASP A 167 7.76 11.05 -6.47
N ILE A 168 7.04 10.12 -7.10
CA ILE A 168 7.46 8.72 -7.19
C ILE A 168 8.67 8.53 -8.11
N ASP A 169 8.91 9.42 -9.08
CA ASP A 169 10.11 9.35 -9.91
C ASP A 169 11.36 9.68 -9.08
N GLU A 170 11.29 10.76 -8.28
CA GLU A 170 12.36 11.13 -7.37
C GLU A 170 12.63 10.02 -6.35
N VAL A 171 11.58 9.46 -5.76
CA VAL A 171 11.68 8.36 -4.81
C VAL A 171 12.31 7.13 -5.46
N ALA A 172 11.87 6.72 -6.65
CA ALA A 172 12.45 5.59 -7.37
C ALA A 172 13.95 5.80 -7.68
N ALA A 173 14.34 7.03 -8.06
CA ALA A 173 15.73 7.38 -8.30
C ALA A 173 16.60 7.23 -7.03
N LYS A 174 16.11 7.73 -5.88
CA LYS A 174 16.81 7.58 -4.59
C LYS A 174 16.96 6.12 -4.17
N VAL A 175 15.90 5.32 -4.27
CA VAL A 175 15.97 3.89 -3.92
C VAL A 175 16.89 3.13 -4.85
N LYS A 176 16.88 3.43 -6.16
CA LYS A 176 17.79 2.82 -7.12
C LYS A 176 19.26 3.17 -6.83
N ALA A 177 19.55 4.40 -6.39
CA ALA A 177 20.89 4.79 -5.98
C ALA A 177 21.35 4.05 -4.72
N ALA A 178 20.45 3.87 -3.74
CA ALA A 178 20.75 3.15 -2.50
C ALA A 178 20.86 1.62 -2.69
N LEU A 179 20.12 1.07 -3.65
CA LEU A 179 20.04 -0.37 -3.95
C LEU A 179 20.37 -0.63 -5.44
N PRO A 180 21.62 -0.44 -5.88
CA PRO A 180 21.99 -0.52 -7.30
C PRO A 180 21.75 -1.91 -7.92
N ASP A 181 21.78 -2.97 -7.10
CA ASP A 181 21.52 -4.34 -7.55
C ASP A 181 20.02 -4.67 -7.67
N ALA A 182 19.13 -3.79 -7.20
CA ALA A 182 17.70 -3.98 -7.30
C ALA A 182 17.15 -3.37 -8.59
N LEU A 183 16.39 -4.17 -9.36
CA LEU A 183 15.68 -3.68 -10.53
C LEU A 183 14.45 -2.88 -10.09
N ILE A 184 14.55 -1.55 -10.09
CA ILE A 184 13.52 -0.62 -9.62
C ILE A 184 13.05 0.26 -10.78
N ARG A 185 11.74 0.52 -10.85
CA ARG A 185 11.14 1.52 -11.75
C ARG A 185 10.01 2.28 -11.06
N ALA A 186 9.80 3.51 -11.50
CA ALA A 186 8.53 4.19 -11.34
C ALA A 186 7.60 3.76 -12.50
N SER A 187 6.34 3.47 -12.22
CA SER A 187 5.40 2.86 -13.15
C SER A 187 4.12 3.68 -13.26
N ILE A 188 3.55 3.75 -14.47
CA ILE A 188 2.26 4.41 -14.75
C ILE A 188 1.14 3.40 -15.01
N ASP A 189 1.41 2.12 -14.79
CA ASP A 189 0.47 1.04 -15.07
C ASP A 189 0.61 -0.06 -14.02
N ALA A 190 -0.27 0.00 -13.03
CA ALA A 190 -0.42 -1.03 -12.00
C ALA A 190 -1.17 -2.28 -12.52
N GLY A 191 -1.60 -2.27 -13.80
CA GLY A 191 -2.45 -3.27 -14.41
C GLY A 191 -3.91 -3.13 -13.98
N ARG A 192 -4.81 -2.88 -14.95
CA ARG A 192 -6.28 -2.71 -14.77
C ARG A 192 -6.99 -3.94 -14.20
N PHE A 193 -6.70 -4.23 -12.94
CA PHE A 193 -7.20 -5.33 -12.13
C PHE A 193 -7.22 -4.90 -10.65
N VAL A 194 -7.24 -5.83 -9.68
CA VAL A 194 -7.37 -5.47 -8.26
C VAL A 194 -6.22 -4.62 -7.70
N CYS A 195 -5.02 -4.69 -8.26
CA CYS A 195 -3.87 -3.90 -7.80
C CYS A 195 -4.10 -2.41 -8.08
N GLU A 196 -4.36 -2.06 -9.33
CA GLU A 196 -4.77 -0.71 -9.74
C GLU A 196 -6.04 -0.26 -8.99
N TYR A 197 -7.04 -1.14 -8.88
CA TYR A 197 -8.29 -0.80 -8.21
C TYR A 197 -8.10 -0.47 -6.74
N THR A 198 -7.25 -1.20 -6.01
CA THR A 198 -6.88 -0.87 -4.63
C THR A 198 -6.17 0.48 -4.55
N PHE A 199 -5.20 0.73 -5.45
CA PHE A 199 -4.45 1.98 -5.43
C PHE A 199 -5.36 3.18 -5.71
N TYR A 200 -6.15 3.10 -6.77
CA TYR A 200 -7.12 4.13 -7.14
C TYR A 200 -8.15 4.35 -6.04
N SER A 201 -8.73 3.28 -5.50
CA SER A 201 -9.74 3.38 -4.44
C SER A 201 -9.20 4.09 -3.21
N SER A 202 -7.96 3.81 -2.79
CA SER A 202 -7.35 4.48 -1.65
C SER A 202 -7.09 5.97 -1.92
N LEU A 203 -6.58 6.32 -3.11
CA LEU A 203 -6.40 7.72 -3.49
C LEU A 203 -7.74 8.48 -3.53
N ALA A 204 -8.78 7.86 -4.11
CA ALA A 204 -10.10 8.45 -4.22
C ALA A 204 -10.77 8.63 -2.84
N GLU A 205 -10.64 7.67 -1.92
CA GLU A 205 -11.12 7.81 -0.55
C GLU A 205 -10.43 8.97 0.19
N LEU A 206 -9.13 9.16 0.00
CA LEU A 206 -8.41 10.29 0.58
C LEU A 206 -8.94 11.63 0.05
N GLU A 207 -9.22 11.71 -1.26
CA GLU A 207 -9.81 12.90 -1.88
C GLU A 207 -11.24 13.17 -1.36
N ILE A 208 -12.12 12.15 -1.38
CA ILE A 208 -13.50 12.23 -0.90
C ILE A 208 -13.56 12.69 0.55
N ARG A 209 -12.63 12.20 1.39
CA ARG A 209 -12.56 12.52 2.82
C ARG A 209 -11.79 13.82 3.11
N GLY A 210 -11.23 14.48 2.10
CA GLY A 210 -10.40 15.68 2.27
C GLY A 210 -9.12 15.45 3.09
N GLN A 211 -8.60 14.22 3.13
CA GLN A 211 -7.48 13.81 3.98
C GLN A 211 -6.11 14.11 3.35
N LYS A 212 -5.82 15.41 3.15
CA LYS A 212 -4.64 15.89 2.40
C LYS A 212 -3.28 15.54 3.01
N THR A 213 -3.22 15.21 4.30
CA THR A 213 -1.95 14.89 4.98
C THR A 213 -1.59 13.40 4.91
N LYS A 214 -2.52 12.54 4.50
CA LYS A 214 -2.32 11.10 4.42
C LYS A 214 -1.84 10.69 3.03
N GLN A 215 -1.12 9.59 2.96
CA GLN A 215 -0.54 9.07 1.72
C GLN A 215 -1.03 7.66 1.44
N ALA A 216 -1.50 7.42 0.22
CA ALA A 216 -1.69 6.07 -0.32
C ALA A 216 -0.59 5.81 -1.34
N LEU A 217 0.11 4.69 -1.21
CA LEU A 217 1.20 4.27 -2.07
C LEU A 217 0.95 2.84 -2.55
N PHE A 218 1.51 2.50 -3.71
CA PHE A 218 1.48 1.13 -4.21
C PHE A 218 2.86 0.67 -4.66
N LEU A 219 3.20 -0.56 -4.29
CA LEU A 219 4.42 -1.26 -4.66
C LEU A 219 4.08 -2.61 -5.29
N HIS A 220 4.46 -2.80 -6.55
CA HIS A 220 4.55 -4.15 -7.10
C HIS A 220 5.88 -4.80 -6.75
N VAL A 221 5.82 -6.02 -6.23
CA VAL A 221 6.96 -6.92 -6.00
C VAL A 221 6.99 -8.02 -7.07
N PRO A 222 8.18 -8.55 -7.41
CA PRO A 222 8.28 -9.64 -8.36
C PRO A 222 7.67 -10.93 -7.78
N ALA A 223 7.12 -11.79 -8.64
CA ALA A 223 6.55 -13.08 -8.27
C ALA A 223 7.63 -14.13 -7.93
N LYS A 224 8.37 -13.89 -6.85
CA LYS A 224 9.42 -14.77 -6.32
C LYS A 224 9.25 -14.96 -4.82
N ALA A 225 9.63 -16.15 -4.32
CA ALA A 225 9.35 -16.56 -2.95
C ALA A 225 10.53 -17.19 -2.22
N SER A 226 11.75 -17.19 -2.78
CA SER A 226 12.91 -17.70 -2.04
C SER A 226 13.18 -16.82 -0.81
N PRO A 227 13.81 -17.34 0.26
CA PRO A 227 14.16 -16.53 1.42
C PRO A 227 14.99 -15.28 1.07
N GLU A 228 15.84 -15.36 0.06
CA GLU A 228 16.62 -14.22 -0.44
C GLU A 228 15.73 -13.19 -1.14
N ASP A 229 14.78 -13.63 -1.96
CA ASP A 229 13.83 -12.74 -2.64
C ASP A 229 12.94 -12.00 -1.65
N ILE A 230 12.46 -12.69 -0.60
CA ILE A 230 11.65 -12.07 0.46
C ILE A 230 12.48 -11.07 1.25
N LYS A 231 13.72 -11.42 1.63
CA LYS A 231 14.65 -10.49 2.28
C LYS A 231 14.93 -9.27 1.42
N ARG A 232 15.10 -9.45 0.11
CA ARG A 232 15.25 -8.35 -0.84
C ARG A 232 13.98 -7.48 -0.92
N GLY A 233 12.80 -8.09 -0.94
CA GLY A 233 11.52 -7.39 -0.90
C GLY A 233 11.36 -6.51 0.35
N VAL A 234 11.68 -7.05 1.53
CA VAL A 234 11.72 -6.28 2.79
C VAL A 234 12.71 -5.12 2.70
N THR A 235 13.89 -5.35 2.14
CA THR A 235 14.92 -4.31 1.95
C THR A 235 14.42 -3.17 1.05
N VAL A 236 13.73 -3.50 -0.04
CA VAL A 236 13.14 -2.52 -0.96
C VAL A 236 12.00 -1.75 -0.29
N VAL A 237 11.11 -2.41 0.47
CA VAL A 237 10.05 -1.72 1.22
C VAL A 237 10.62 -0.70 2.21
N LYS A 238 11.65 -1.10 2.96
CA LYS A 238 12.34 -0.21 3.92
C LYS A 238 12.92 1.01 3.22
N ALA A 239 13.64 0.80 2.12
CA ALA A 239 14.24 1.90 1.36
C ALA A 239 13.18 2.80 0.70
N TYR A 240 12.08 2.22 0.21
CA TYR A 240 10.96 2.97 -0.37
C TYR A 240 10.32 3.90 0.66
N LEU A 241 9.97 3.38 1.85
CA LEU A 241 9.39 4.18 2.92
C LEU A 241 10.35 5.26 3.44
N ALA A 242 11.65 4.94 3.57
CA ALA A 242 12.67 5.93 3.92
C ALA A 242 12.76 7.06 2.88
N ALA A 243 12.75 6.72 1.58
CA ALA A 243 12.81 7.71 0.50
C ALA A 243 11.57 8.60 0.43
N VAL A 244 10.38 8.02 0.62
CA VAL A 244 9.10 8.76 0.72
C VAL A 244 9.16 9.81 1.85
N LEU A 245 9.82 9.48 2.95
CA LEU A 245 9.96 10.36 4.12
C LEU A 245 11.16 11.32 4.03
N GLY A 246 11.95 11.26 2.96
CA GLY A 246 13.15 12.08 2.80
C GLY A 246 14.32 11.68 3.72
N GLU A 247 14.32 10.43 4.17
CA GLU A 247 15.25 9.89 5.18
C GLU A 247 16.13 8.74 4.61
N LEU A 248 16.22 8.63 3.28
CA LEU A 248 17.06 7.64 2.59
C LEU A 248 18.46 8.18 2.25
#